data_AF-A0A2S4HC15-F1
#
_entry.id   AF-A0A2S4HC15-F1
#
_cell.length_a   1.000
_cell.length_b   1.000
_cell.length_c   1.000
_cell.angle_alpha   90.00
_cell.angle_beta   90.00
_cell.angle_gamma   90.00
#
_symmetry.space_group_name_H-M   'P 1'
#
loop_
_entity.id
_entity.type
_entity.pdbx_description
1 polymer ?
#
loop_
_entity_poly.entity_id
_entity_poly.type
_entity_poly.pdbx_seq_one_letter_code
_entity_poly.pdbx_strand_id
1 'polypeptide(L)'
;MGTYFTSSKFSSCEVGGFVATALIHDLRVNNFTFTNFPEVDIQWDDYNFHITLKAHGASSSTFSLNYATVKSEVSLFREKKEVSKETFEIIQKHAAELEGAVSKT
;
A
#
# COMPACT_ATOMS: atom_id res chain seq x y z
N MET A 1 -20.48 3.23 1.16
CA MET A 1 -19.52 2.19 0.74
C MET A 1 -19.10 1.42 1.98
N GLY A 2 -19.32 0.11 2.04
CA GLY A 2 -18.93 -0.68 3.21
C GLY A 2 -17.42 -0.86 3.23
N THR A 3 -16.77 -0.54 4.35
CA THR A 3 -15.31 -0.67 4.54
C THR A 3 -14.89 -2.07 5.01
N TYR A 4 -15.85 -2.98 5.15
CA TYR A 4 -15.66 -4.33 5.69
C TYR A 4 -16.13 -5.38 4.69
N PHE A 5 -15.21 -6.25 4.27
CA PHE A 5 -15.48 -7.33 3.33
C PHE A 5 -15.93 -8.57 4.09
N THR A 6 -17.23 -8.69 4.34
CA THR A 6 -17.84 -9.75 5.16
C THR A 6 -17.54 -11.16 4.65
N SER A 7 -17.44 -11.36 3.33
CA SER A 7 -17.05 -12.63 2.71
C SER A 7 -15.63 -13.09 3.08
N SER A 8 -14.79 -12.16 3.54
CA SER A 8 -13.35 -12.37 3.64
C SER A 8 -12.72 -11.93 4.95
N LYS A 9 -13.55 -11.37 5.84
CA LYS A 9 -13.22 -11.06 7.23
C LYS A 9 -12.02 -10.11 7.39
N PHE A 10 -11.86 -9.14 6.50
CA PHE A 10 -10.94 -8.03 6.68
C PHE A 10 -11.54 -6.71 6.16
N SER A 11 -10.96 -5.59 6.60
CA SER A 11 -11.37 -4.24 6.22
C SER A 11 -10.39 -3.60 5.23
N SER A 12 -10.86 -2.62 4.45
CA SER A 12 -9.97 -1.80 3.61
C SER A 12 -8.91 -1.05 4.44
N CYS A 13 -9.20 -0.77 5.71
CA CYS A 13 -8.24 -0.18 6.64
C CYS A 13 -7.04 -1.11 6.91
N GLU A 14 -7.27 -2.43 7.01
CA GLU A 14 -6.18 -3.40 7.18
C GLU A 14 -5.32 -3.54 5.91
N VAL A 15 -5.92 -3.36 4.74
CA VAL A 15 -5.19 -3.25 3.47
C VAL A 15 -4.26 -2.04 3.52
N GLY A 16 -4.77 -0.88 3.94
CA GLY A 16 -3.95 0.32 4.16
C GLY A 16 -2.86 0.11 5.20
N GLY A 17 -3.16 -0.64 6.26
CA GLY A 17 -2.22 -0.96 7.34
C GLY A 17 -1.00 -1.74 6.88
N PHE A 18 -1.17 -2.79 6.06
CA PHE A 18 0.00 -3.53 5.56
C PHE A 18 0.80 -2.70 4.55
N VAL A 19 0.14 -1.91 3.69
CA VAL A 19 0.84 -1.03 2.75
C VAL A 19 1.64 0.03 3.51
N ALA A 20 1.06 0.65 4.53
CA ALA A 20 1.77 1.58 5.40
C ALA A 20 2.94 0.92 6.13
N THR A 21 2.81 -0.35 6.53
CA THR A 21 3.90 -1.11 7.16
C THR A 21 5.07 -1.32 6.18
N ALA A 22 4.78 -1.65 4.93
CA ALA A 22 5.79 -1.74 3.87
C ALA A 22 6.47 -0.37 3.64
N LEU A 23 5.71 0.72 3.57
CA LEU A 23 6.28 2.06 3.46
C LEU A 23 7.14 2.43 4.68
N ILE A 24 6.73 2.10 5.91
CA ILE A 24 7.56 2.35 7.10
C ILE A 24 8.85 1.51 7.05
N HIS A 25 8.79 0.27 6.57
CA HIS A 25 9.98 -0.54 6.38
C HIS A 25 10.92 0.08 5.36
N ASP A 26 10.39 0.52 4.22
CA ASP A 26 11.17 1.20 3.18
C ASP A 26 11.77 2.53 3.68
N LEU A 27 11.03 3.30 4.49
CA LEU A 27 11.56 4.51 5.16
C LEU A 27 12.77 4.18 6.04
N ARG A 28 12.71 3.08 6.79
CA ARG A 28 13.80 2.70 7.69
C ARG A 28 15.05 2.25 6.95
N VAL A 29 14.88 1.62 5.78
CA VAL A 29 15.99 1.05 5.01
C VAL A 29 16.57 2.05 4.01
N ASN A 30 15.71 2.73 3.25
CA ASN A 30 16.08 3.59 2.13
C ASN A 30 15.89 5.09 2.41
N ASN A 31 15.26 5.45 3.53
CA ASN A 31 15.10 6.83 3.99
C ASN A 31 14.53 7.77 2.91
N PHE A 32 13.40 7.37 2.31
CA PHE A 32 12.73 8.18 1.30
C PHE A 32 12.44 9.60 1.78
N THR A 33 12.47 10.55 0.86
CA THR A 33 12.61 11.99 1.16
C THR A 33 11.30 12.78 1.18
N PHE A 34 10.15 12.10 1.26
CA PHE A 34 8.86 12.79 1.39
C PHE A 34 8.85 13.71 2.62
N THR A 35 8.30 14.92 2.47
CA THR A 35 8.15 15.84 3.62
C THR A 35 7.02 15.39 4.56
N ASN A 36 6.07 14.61 4.05
CA ASN A 36 5.00 13.96 4.83
C ASN A 36 4.90 12.46 4.51
N PHE A 37 4.18 11.69 5.34
CA PHE A 37 3.95 10.28 5.03
C PHE A 37 2.93 10.12 3.90
N PRO A 38 3.17 9.25 2.89
CA PRO A 38 2.23 9.06 1.79
C PRO A 38 0.84 8.59 2.26
N GLU A 39 -0.21 9.15 1.66
CA GLU A 39 -1.57 8.64 1.78
C GLU A 39 -1.71 7.37 0.93
N VAL A 40 -2.34 6.35 1.51
CA VAL A 40 -2.67 5.10 0.81
C VAL A 40 -4.15 5.15 0.43
N ASP A 41 -4.43 5.45 -0.84
CA ASP A 41 -5.78 5.43 -1.39
C ASP A 41 -6.08 4.03 -1.94
N ILE A 42 -7.24 3.48 -1.57
CA ILE A 42 -7.62 2.10 -1.85
C ILE A 42 -9.01 2.07 -2.46
N GLN A 43 -9.06 1.61 -3.70
CA GLN A 43 -10.28 1.25 -4.40
C GLN A 43 -10.30 -0.25 -4.63
N TRP A 44 -11.46 -0.82 -4.93
CA TRP A 44 -11.58 -2.25 -5.17
C TRP A 44 -12.73 -2.54 -6.13
N ASP A 45 -12.58 -3.64 -6.86
CA ASP A 45 -13.62 -4.28 -7.64
C ASP A 45 -13.93 -5.68 -7.08
N ASP A 46 -14.63 -6.51 -7.84
CA ASP A 46 -15.01 -7.87 -7.42
C ASP A 46 -13.81 -8.82 -7.24
N TYR A 47 -12.66 -8.50 -7.83
CA TYR A 47 -11.50 -9.40 -7.94
C TYR A 47 -10.21 -8.82 -7.35
N ASN A 48 -10.06 -7.50 -7.36
CA ASN A 48 -8.81 -6.81 -7.09
C ASN A 48 -8.98 -5.60 -6.18
N PHE A 49 -7.90 -5.29 -5.48
CA PHE A 49 -7.68 -4.04 -4.77
C PHE A 49 -6.73 -3.17 -5.59
N HIS A 50 -7.16 -1.97 -5.91
CA HIS A 50 -6.41 -0.95 -6.62
C HIS A 50 -5.88 0.07 -5.63
N ILE A 51 -4.56 0.18 -5.53
CA ILE A 51 -3.88 0.99 -4.53
C ILE A 51 -3.10 2.09 -5.25
N THR A 52 -3.23 3.31 -4.75
CA THR A 52 -2.51 4.49 -5.23
C THR A 52 -1.87 5.21 -4.05
N LEU A 53 -0.59 5.56 -4.17
CA LEU A 53 0.12 6.35 -3.18
C LEU A 53 0.05 7.83 -3.55
N LYS A 54 -0.22 8.71 -2.58
CA LYS A 54 -0.36 10.15 -2.81
C LYS A 54 0.44 10.95 -1.80
N ALA A 55 1.12 12.00 -2.27
CA ALA A 55 1.84 12.95 -1.42
C ALA A 55 1.98 14.28 -2.17
N HIS A 56 1.86 15.40 -1.46
CA HIS A 56 2.05 16.76 -2.01
C HIS A 56 1.27 17.05 -3.31
N GLY A 57 0.07 16.52 -3.48
CA GLY A 57 -0.73 16.70 -4.70
C GLY A 57 -0.26 15.86 -5.89
N ALA A 58 0.84 15.12 -5.77
CA ALA A 58 1.28 14.10 -6.70
C ALA A 58 0.68 12.73 -6.34
N SER A 59 0.65 11.82 -7.31
CA SER A 59 0.19 10.45 -7.14
C SER A 59 1.11 9.49 -7.89
N SER A 60 1.35 8.30 -7.34
CA SER A 60 1.96 7.19 -8.07
C SER A 60 0.99 6.66 -9.12
N SER A 61 1.49 5.84 -10.04
CA SER A 61 0.62 4.93 -10.78
C SER A 61 -0.11 3.96 -9.84
N THR A 62 -1.30 3.54 -10.24
CA THR A 62 -2.12 2.58 -9.50
C THR A 62 -1.60 1.16 -9.73
N PHE A 63 -1.41 0.41 -8.65
CA PHE A 63 -1.13 -1.03 -8.72
C PHE A 63 -2.29 -1.84 -8.18
N SER A 64 -2.43 -3.05 -8.70
CA SER A 64 -3.55 -3.93 -8.35
C SER A 64 -3.05 -5.22 -7.73
N LEU A 65 -3.67 -5.61 -6.61
CA LEU A 65 -3.43 -6.89 -5.95
C LEU A 65 -4.73 -7.69 -5.95
N ASN A 66 -4.66 -8.96 -6.33
CA ASN A 66 -5.83 -9.83 -6.30
C ASN A 66 -6.24 -10.13 -4.85
N TYR A 67 -7.48 -10.62 -4.71
CA TYR A 67 -8.05 -10.96 -3.43
C TYR A 67 -7.21 -11.91 -2.57
N ALA A 68 -6.63 -12.95 -3.19
CA ALA A 68 -5.87 -13.98 -2.47
C ALA A 68 -4.57 -13.41 -1.90
N THR A 69 -3.87 -12.58 -2.68
CA THR A 69 -2.67 -11.86 -2.24
C THR A 69 -3.01 -10.94 -1.07
N VAL A 70 -4.02 -10.08 -1.21
CA VAL A 70 -4.40 -9.14 -0.14
C VAL A 70 -4.77 -9.88 1.15
N LYS A 71 -5.52 -10.98 1.05
CA LYS A 71 -5.88 -11.80 2.21
C LYS A 71 -4.64 -12.37 2.91
N SER A 72 -3.65 -12.83 2.14
CA SER A 72 -2.38 -13.32 2.67
C SER A 72 -1.61 -12.21 3.39
N GLU A 73 -1.46 -11.04 2.77
CA GLU A 73 -0.74 -9.90 3.35
C GLU A 73 -1.42 -9.35 4.60
N VAL A 74 -2.76 -9.30 4.63
CA VAL A 74 -3.50 -8.93 5.83
C VAL A 74 -3.27 -9.93 6.97
N SER A 75 -3.14 -11.23 6.67
CA SER A 75 -2.79 -12.23 7.69
C SER A 75 -1.41 -11.95 8.28
N LEU A 76 -0.41 -11.68 7.44
CA LEU A 76 0.94 -11.33 7.87
C LEU A 76 0.94 -10.06 8.73
N PHE A 77 0.20 -9.04 8.31
CA PHE A 77 0.02 -7.80 9.06
C PHE A 77 -0.56 -8.03 10.45
N ARG A 78 -1.61 -8.85 10.57
CA ARG A 78 -2.21 -9.22 11.86
C ARG A 78 -1.24 -9.99 12.76
N GLU A 79 -0.41 -10.83 12.16
CA GLU A 79 0.66 -11.57 12.85
C GLU A 79 1.89 -10.71 13.16
N LYS A 80 1.88 -9.41 12.82
CA LYS A 80 3.00 -8.46 12.98
C LYS A 80 4.26 -8.91 12.25
N LYS A 81 4.08 -9.63 11.14
CA LYS A 81 5.15 -10.04 10.23
C LYS A 81 5.35 -9.01 9.14
N GLU A 82 6.51 -9.07 8.51
CA GLU A 82 6.79 -8.28 7.32
C GLU A 82 5.88 -8.71 6.16
N VAL A 83 5.57 -7.74 5.31
CA VAL A 83 4.88 -7.95 4.03
C VAL A 83 5.72 -8.87 3.16
N SER A 84 5.10 -9.70 2.33
CA SER A 84 5.86 -10.58 1.43
C SER A 84 6.81 -9.78 0.54
N LYS A 85 7.96 -10.38 0.20
CA LYS A 85 8.99 -9.73 -0.61
C LYS A 85 8.43 -9.20 -1.94
N GLU A 86 7.60 -10.00 -2.61
CA GLU A 86 6.97 -9.64 -3.89
C GLU A 86 6.08 -8.41 -3.75
N THR A 87 5.24 -8.36 -2.71
CA THR A 87 4.36 -7.22 -2.46
C THR A 87 5.16 -5.99 -2.02
N PHE A 88 6.21 -6.18 -1.22
CA PHE A 88 7.10 -5.11 -0.81
C PHE A 88 7.81 -4.45 -2.00
N GLU A 89 8.36 -5.24 -2.93
CA GLU A 89 9.01 -4.73 -4.15
C GLU A 89 8.05 -3.92 -5.03
N ILE A 90 6.79 -4.34 -5.13
CA ILE A 90 5.75 -3.57 -5.83
C ILE A 90 5.52 -2.22 -5.13
N ILE A 91 5.28 -2.22 -3.82
CA ILE A 91 5.01 -0.99 -3.05
C ILE A 91 6.21 -0.04 -3.12
N GLN A 92 7.42 -0.56 -2.95
CA GLN A 92 8.66 0.22 -3.03
C GLN A 92 8.82 0.89 -4.39
N LYS A 93 8.55 0.17 -5.49
CA LYS A 93 8.61 0.75 -6.84
C LYS A 93 7.66 1.94 -6.99
N HIS A 94 6.43 1.83 -6.47
CA HIS A 94 5.45 2.91 -6.55
C HIS A 94 5.75 4.06 -5.58
N ALA A 95 6.39 3.77 -4.44
CA ALA A 95 6.92 4.81 -3.55
C ALA A 95 8.03 5.61 -4.24
N ALA A 96 8.99 4.94 -4.89
CA ALA A 96 10.05 5.61 -5.65
C ALA A 96 9.50 6.45 -6.83
N GLU A 97 8.45 5.95 -7.50
CA GLU A 97 7.75 6.71 -8.54
C GLU A 97 7.13 8.00 -7.97
N LEU A 98 6.43 7.89 -6.83
CA LEU A 98 5.84 9.05 -6.16
C LEU A 98 6.90 10.06 -5.73
N GLU A 99 8.04 9.61 -5.21
CA GLU A 99 9.16 10.47 -4.82
C GLU A 99 9.71 11.26 -6.02
N GLY A 100 9.86 10.59 -7.15
CA GLY A 100 10.25 11.23 -8.41
C GLY A 100 9.21 12.23 -8.94
N ALA A 101 7.91 12.04 -8.64
CA ALA A 101 6.85 12.97 -9.02
C ALA A 101 6.80 14.19 -8.09
N VAL A 102 6.92 13.99 -6.77
CA VAL A 102 6.96 15.06 -5.78
C VAL A 102 8.17 15.97 -5.98
N SER A 103 9.36 15.41 -6.26
CA SER A 103 10.59 16.18 -6.45
C SER A 103 10.56 17.11 -7.68
N LYS A 104 9.59 16.93 -8.59
CA LYS A 104 9.40 17.76 -9.78
C LYS A 104 8.37 18.87 -9.60
N THR A 105 7.67 18.89 -8.47
CA THR A 105 6.62 19.86 -8.14
C THR A 105 7.21 21.01 -7.34
#